data_AF-A0A7V9NBF5-F1
#
_entry.id   AF-A0A7V9NBF5-F1
#
_cell.length_a   1.000
_cell.length_b   1.000
_cell.length_c   1.000
_cell.angle_alpha   90.00
_cell.angle_beta   90.00
_cell.angle_gamma   90.00
#
_symmetry.space_group_name_H-M   'P 1'
#
loop_
_entity.id
_entity.type
_entity.pdbx_description
1 polymer ?
#
loop_
_entity_poly.entity_id
_entity_poly.type
_entity_poly.pdbx_seq_one_letter_code
_entity_poly.pdbx_strand_id
1 'polypeptide(L)'
;MARNAESMIVRADMSAFEFHEAAWEACHREAQPPDPSTLSDRALYVVMKYEDRDLPSVAHEALEAECRRRGLFPDAVERLIGFGLMAIVAISGVLIGWMLFAW
;
A
#
# COMPACT_ATOMS: atom_id res chain seq x y z
N MET A 1 -28.63 19.94 25.60
CA MET A 1 -28.71 18.79 24.68
C MET A 1 -28.61 19.29 23.26
N ALA A 2 -27.88 18.55 22.41
CA ALA A 2 -27.78 18.65 20.95
C ALA A 2 -27.13 19.92 20.35
N ARG A 3 -25.80 19.93 20.20
CA ARG A 3 -25.11 20.72 19.14
C ARG A 3 -23.77 20.14 18.67
N ASN A 4 -23.55 18.84 18.88
CA ASN A 4 -22.31 18.12 18.50
C ASN A 4 -22.55 17.13 17.34
N ALA A 5 -23.32 17.49 16.30
CA ALA A 5 -23.76 16.51 15.31
C ALA A 5 -23.59 16.91 13.83
N GLU A 6 -22.93 18.04 13.49
CA GLU A 6 -22.91 18.53 12.09
C GLU A 6 -21.52 18.80 11.49
N SER A 7 -20.43 18.24 12.04
CA SER A 7 -19.12 18.34 11.37
C SER A 7 -18.37 17.02 11.27
N MET A 8 -19.11 15.91 11.14
CA MET A 8 -18.56 14.70 10.52
C MET A 8 -18.39 15.03 9.03
N ILE A 9 -17.32 15.77 8.72
CA ILE A 9 -16.84 15.99 7.37
C ILE A 9 -16.60 14.59 6.82
N VAL A 10 -17.53 14.15 5.97
CA VAL A 10 -17.30 13.05 5.05
C VAL A 10 -16.14 13.55 4.19
N ARG A 11 -14.92 13.21 4.60
CA ARG A 11 -13.73 13.39 3.78
C ARG A 11 -14.09 12.66 2.50
N ALA A 12 -14.23 13.40 1.40
CA ALA A 12 -14.50 12.81 0.11
C ALA A 12 -13.26 11.97 -0.21
N ASP A 13 -13.34 10.68 0.12
CA ASP A 13 -12.25 9.74 -0.11
C ASP A 13 -12.12 9.64 -1.63
N MET A 14 -11.10 10.33 -2.15
CA MET A 14 -10.76 10.28 -3.56
C MET A 14 -10.45 8.83 -3.90
N SER A 15 -11.01 8.33 -5.00
CA SER A 15 -10.71 6.98 -5.44
C SER A 15 -9.29 6.91 -6.01
N ALA A 16 -8.72 5.69 -6.02
CA ALA A 16 -7.41 5.43 -6.61
C ALA A 16 -7.30 5.94 -8.05
N PHE A 17 -8.35 5.67 -8.84
CA PHE A 17 -8.41 6.04 -10.24
C PHE A 17 -8.54 7.55 -10.45
N GLU A 18 -9.37 8.23 -9.67
CA GLU A 18 -9.48 9.70 -9.72
C GLU A 18 -8.17 10.38 -9.36
N PHE A 19 -7.43 9.84 -8.38
CA PHE A 19 -6.11 10.36 -8.03
C PHE A 19 -5.10 10.15 -9.15
N HIS A 20 -5.10 8.97 -9.79
CA HIS A 20 -4.23 8.68 -10.92
C HIS A 20 -4.49 9.62 -12.10
N GLU A 21 -5.75 9.81 -12.47
CA GLU A 21 -6.14 10.72 -13.53
C GLU A 21 -5.76 12.17 -13.19
N ALA A 22 -6.02 12.62 -11.96
CA ALA A 22 -5.66 13.95 -11.50
C ALA A 22 -4.14 14.17 -11.43
N ALA A 23 -3.37 13.14 -11.07
CA ALA A 23 -1.90 13.19 -11.07
C ALA A 23 -1.35 13.33 -12.49
N TRP A 24 -1.93 12.62 -13.46
CA TRP A 24 -1.58 12.76 -14.87
C TRP A 24 -1.97 14.11 -15.44
N GLU A 25 -3.18 14.59 -15.14
CA GLU A 25 -3.64 15.89 -15.60
C GLU A 25 -2.80 17.02 -15.02
N ALA A 26 -2.42 16.92 -13.73
CA ALA A 26 -1.48 17.85 -13.11
C ALA A 26 -0.11 17.81 -13.79
N CYS A 27 0.41 16.62 -14.10
CA CYS A 27 1.68 16.47 -14.82
C CYS A 27 1.62 17.12 -16.22
N HIS A 28 0.54 16.90 -16.98
CA HIS A 28 0.34 17.53 -18.29
C HIS A 28 0.22 19.06 -18.22
N ARG A 29 -0.26 19.59 -17.09
CA ARG A 29 -0.37 21.03 -16.84
C ARG A 29 0.84 21.62 -16.13
N GLU A 30 1.91 20.84 -15.92
CA GLU A 30 3.09 21.22 -15.12
C GLU A 30 2.71 21.76 -13.72
N ALA A 31 1.62 21.24 -13.17
CA ALA A 31 1.09 21.59 -11.85
C ALA A 31 1.55 20.57 -10.79
N GLN A 32 1.39 20.96 -9.53
CA GLN A 32 1.71 20.09 -8.40
C GLN A 32 0.68 18.95 -8.32
N PRO A 33 1.10 17.68 -8.07
CA PRO A 33 0.18 16.57 -7.98
C PRO A 33 -0.81 16.73 -6.80
N PRO A 34 -1.98 16.07 -6.89
CA PRO A 34 -2.95 16.06 -5.79
C PRO A 34 -2.35 15.46 -4.51
N ASP A 35 -2.80 15.93 -3.35
CA ASP A 35 -2.30 15.47 -2.06
C ASP A 35 -2.78 14.03 -1.76
N PRO A 36 -1.87 13.04 -1.65
CA PRO A 36 -2.22 11.66 -1.37
C PRO A 36 -2.80 11.46 0.04
N SER A 37 -2.72 12.45 0.94
CA SER A 37 -3.35 12.38 2.26
C SER A 37 -4.88 12.26 2.18
N THR A 38 -5.48 12.60 1.04
CA THR A 38 -6.91 12.49 0.76
C THR A 38 -7.35 11.08 0.36
N LEU A 39 -6.40 10.18 0.06
CA LEU A 39 -6.68 8.79 -0.26
C LEU A 39 -6.96 7.97 1.01
N SER A 40 -7.92 7.06 0.91
CA SER A 40 -8.10 5.99 1.90
C SER A 40 -6.94 4.99 1.81
N ASP A 41 -6.64 4.26 2.89
CA ASP A 41 -5.54 3.28 2.91
C ASP A 41 -5.70 2.20 1.83
N ARG A 42 -6.94 1.82 1.53
CA ARG A 42 -7.25 0.88 0.45
C ARG A 42 -6.94 1.48 -0.93
N ALA A 43 -7.32 2.74 -1.15
CA ALA A 43 -7.04 3.42 -2.42
C ALA A 43 -5.53 3.65 -2.60
N LEU A 44 -4.85 4.07 -1.53
CA LEU A 44 -3.40 4.23 -1.46
C LEU A 44 -2.67 2.91 -1.84
N TYR A 45 -3.12 1.79 -1.28
CA TYR A 45 -2.59 0.47 -1.61
C TYR A 45 -2.84 0.08 -3.07
N VAL A 46 -4.04 0.39 -3.62
CA VAL A 46 -4.38 0.06 -5.01
C VAL A 46 -3.54 0.86 -5.99
N VAL A 47 -3.39 2.17 -5.79
CA VAL A 47 -2.55 3.03 -6.65
C VAL A 47 -1.11 2.54 -6.64
N MET A 48 -0.55 2.31 -5.44
CA MET A 48 0.85 1.92 -5.30
C MET A 48 1.15 0.48 -5.75
N LYS A 49 0.16 -0.42 -5.76
CA LYS A 49 0.37 -1.82 -6.17
C LYS A 49 0.07 -2.09 -7.65
N TYR A 50 -0.92 -1.41 -8.22
CA TYR A 50 -1.44 -1.74 -9.55
C TYR A 50 -1.21 -0.65 -10.59
N GLU A 51 -1.07 0.62 -10.19
CA GLU A 51 -0.92 1.74 -11.13
C GLU A 51 0.45 2.43 -11.07
N ASP A 52 1.31 2.02 -10.14
CA ASP A 52 2.65 2.60 -9.90
C ASP A 52 3.54 2.69 -11.14
N ARG A 53 3.38 1.76 -12.09
CA ARG A 53 4.15 1.75 -13.35
C ARG A 53 3.84 2.92 -14.28
N ASP A 54 2.67 3.51 -14.14
CA ASP A 54 2.18 4.55 -15.04
C ASP A 54 2.06 5.91 -14.33
N LEU A 55 2.45 6.07 -13.06
CA LEU A 55 2.39 7.38 -12.40
C LEU A 55 3.60 8.27 -12.73
N PRO A 56 3.40 9.61 -12.82
CA PRO A 56 4.51 10.56 -12.88
C PRO A 56 5.34 10.51 -11.59
N SER A 57 6.66 10.60 -11.71
CA SER A 57 7.63 10.39 -10.60
C SER A 57 7.36 11.27 -9.37
N VAL A 58 6.92 12.51 -9.57
CA VAL A 58 6.62 13.45 -8.48
C VAL A 58 5.40 13.00 -7.66
N ALA A 59 4.38 12.42 -8.30
CA ALA A 59 3.23 11.87 -7.59
C ALA A 59 3.59 10.58 -6.85
N HIS A 60 4.47 9.76 -7.44
CA HIS A 60 4.98 8.54 -6.82
C HIS A 60 5.76 8.84 -5.53
N GLU A 61 6.65 9.84 -5.52
CA GLU A 61 7.39 10.24 -4.32
C GLU A 61 6.44 10.70 -3.19
N ALA A 62 5.38 11.42 -3.53
CA ALA A 62 4.36 11.86 -2.57
C ALA A 62 3.59 10.67 -1.98
N LEU A 63 3.23 9.68 -2.81
CA LEU A 63 2.57 8.43 -2.39
C LEU A 63 3.46 7.61 -1.45
N GLU A 64 4.75 7.44 -1.78
CA GLU A 64 5.68 6.71 -0.92
C GLU A 64 5.87 7.39 0.44
N ALA A 65 5.93 8.71 0.46
CA ALA A 65 6.05 9.49 1.69
C ALA A 65 4.83 9.28 2.60
N GLU A 66 3.62 9.28 2.02
CA GLU A 66 2.38 9.05 2.78
C GLU A 66 2.23 7.59 3.22
N CYS A 67 2.60 6.61 2.39
CA CYS A 67 2.66 5.19 2.78
C CYS A 67 3.62 4.97 3.95
N ARG A 68 4.81 5.58 3.89
CA ARG A 68 5.80 5.53 4.97
C ARG A 68 5.27 6.15 6.25
N ARG A 69 4.57 7.29 6.14
CA ARG A 69 3.94 7.98 7.27
C ARG A 69 2.85 7.15 7.93
N ARG A 70 2.06 6.40 7.14
CA ARG A 70 0.99 5.51 7.63
C ARG A 70 1.49 4.13 8.06
N GLY A 71 2.77 3.82 7.86
CA GLY A 71 3.33 2.49 8.15
C GLY A 71 2.75 1.39 7.26
N LEU A 72 2.16 1.77 6.12
CA LEU A 72 1.64 0.86 5.11
C LEU A 72 2.81 0.35 4.26
N PHE A 73 3.64 -0.50 4.85
CA PHE A 73 4.56 -1.39 4.13
C PHE A 73 4.04 -2.84 4.17
N PRO A 74 2.83 -3.12 3.64
CA PRO A 74 2.28 -4.46 3.63
C PRO A 74 3.21 -5.45 2.90
N ASP A 75 3.90 -5.01 1.84
CA ASP A 75 4.79 -5.88 1.07
C ASP A 75 6.00 -6.39 1.86
N ALA A 76 6.57 -5.60 2.78
CA ALA A 76 7.72 -6.06 3.56
C ALA A 76 7.31 -7.13 4.58
N VAL A 77 6.15 -6.93 5.24
CA VAL A 77 5.62 -7.85 6.25
C VAL A 77 5.11 -9.13 5.60
N GLU A 78 4.35 -9.03 4.51
CA GLU A 78 3.82 -10.18 3.78
C GLU A 78 4.95 -11.03 3.18
N ARG A 79 6.02 -10.39 2.68
CA ARG A 79 7.20 -11.09 2.17
C ARG A 79 8.02 -11.75 3.29
N LEU A 80 8.15 -11.11 4.46
CA LEU A 80 8.76 -11.73 5.64
C LEU A 80 7.98 -12.96 6.12
N ILE A 81 6.64 -12.88 6.15
CA ILE A 81 5.77 -14.01 6.49
C ILE A 81 5.94 -15.14 5.45
N GLY A 82 5.96 -14.80 4.16
CA GLY A 82 6.20 -15.76 3.09
C GLY A 82 7.53 -16.49 3.22
N PHE A 83 8.62 -15.77 3.50
CA PHE A 83 9.92 -16.37 3.77
C PHE A 83 9.91 -17.26 5.02
N GLY A 84 9.23 -16.83 6.09
CA GLY A 84 9.07 -17.62 7.31
C GLY A 84 8.36 -18.96 7.06
N LEU A 85 7.25 -18.94 6.31
CA LEU A 85 6.52 -20.16 5.94
C LEU A 85 7.37 -21.12 5.12
N MET A 86 8.10 -20.62 4.13
CA MET A 86 9.01 -21.44 3.32
C MET A 86 10.12 -22.07 4.16
N ALA A 87 10.70 -21.31 5.11
CA ALA A 87 11.71 -21.82 6.02
C ALA A 87 11.15 -22.95 6.92
N ILE A 88 9.93 -22.79 7.45
CA ILE A 88 9.28 -23.82 8.28
C ILE A 88 9.07 -25.12 7.48
N VAL A 89 8.60 -25.03 6.24
CA VAL A 89 8.41 -26.19 5.36
C VAL A 89 9.74 -26.87 5.03
N ALA A 90 10.78 -26.09 4.75
CA ALA A 90 12.11 -26.63 4.49
C ALA A 90 12.67 -27.38 5.71
N ILE A 91 12.58 -26.78 6.90
CA ILE A 91 13.07 -27.37 8.15
C ILE A 91 12.30 -28.64 8.49
N SER A 92 10.97 -28.64 8.34
CA SER A 92 10.15 -29.82 8.64
C SER A 92 10.46 -30.98 7.68
N GLY A 93 10.65 -30.70 6.39
CA GLY A 93 11.06 -31.71 5.42
C GLY A 93 12.42 -32.34 5.75
N VAL A 94 13.40 -31.53 6.16
CA VAL A 94 14.73 -32.01 6.58
C VAL A 94 14.62 -32.88 7.83
N LEU A 95 13.85 -32.45 8.83
CA LEU A 95 13.66 -33.21 10.08
C LEU A 95 12.99 -34.57 9.81
N ILE A 96 11.91 -34.58 9.01
CA ILE A 96 11.20 -35.81 8.66
C ILE A 96 12.11 -36.76 7.88
N GLY A 97 12.83 -36.24 6.87
CA GLY A 97 13.78 -37.03 6.08
C GLY A 97 14.89 -37.63 6.94
N TRP A 98 15.41 -36.87 7.91
CA TRP A 98 16.40 -37.36 8.86
C TRP A 98 15.83 -38.48 9.74
N MET A 99 14.64 -38.30 10.30
CA MET A 99 14.01 -39.32 11.15
C MET A 99 13.74 -40.63 10.39
N LEU A 100 13.34 -40.54 9.13
CA LEU A 100 13.12 -41.72 8.28
C LEU A 100 14.42 -42.44 7.89
N PHE A 101 15.52 -41.71 7.74
CA PHE A 101 16.81 -42.29 7.38
C PHE A 101 17.57 -42.84 8.59
N ALA A 102 17.31 -42.29 9.78
CA ALA A 102 17.92 -42.73 11.04
C ALA A 102 17.20 -43.92 11.70
N TRP A 103 16.09 -44.40 11.11
CA TRP A 103 15.33 -45.56 11.54
C TRP A 103 15.58 -46.74 10.59
#